data_AF-A0A959I711-F1
#
_entry.id   AF-A0A959I711-F1
#
_cell.length_a   1.000
_cell.length_b   1.000
_cell.length_c   1.000
_cell.angle_alpha   90.00
_cell.angle_beta   90.00
_cell.angle_gamma   90.00
#
_symmetry.space_group_name_H-M   'P 1'
#
loop_
_entity.id
_entity.type
_entity.pdbx_description
1 polymer ?
#
loop_
_entity_poly.entity_id
_entity_poly.type
_entity_poly.pdbx_seq_one_letter_code
_entity_poly.pdbx_strand_id
1 'polypeptide(L)'
;YAYGEATVPKITITLRKAYGGAHDVMGSKQLRADINYAWPTAEIAVMGAQGAIEILEAKTLASVEDPAEREQLRQTKKEEYREKFANPYEAARYGYLDDVIEPRSTRWRIVRALRALATKKDLLPPKKHGNIPL
;
A
#
# COMPACT_ATOMS: atom_id res chain seq x y z
N TYR A 1 -12.37 1.95 -10.48
CA TYR A 1 -13.40 2.91 -10.92
C TYR A 1 -14.11 3.56 -9.74
N ALA A 2 -14.89 2.81 -8.93
CA ALA A 2 -15.72 3.35 -7.85
C ALA A 2 -14.96 4.29 -6.87
N TYR A 3 -13.79 3.90 -6.37
CA TYR A 3 -12.97 4.75 -5.49
C TYR A 3 -12.54 6.09 -6.12
N GLY A 4 -12.20 6.08 -7.41
CA GLY A 4 -11.76 7.27 -8.14
C GLY A 4 -12.91 8.22 -8.49
N GLU A 5 -14.12 7.69 -8.63
CA GLU A 5 -15.35 8.48 -8.87
C GLU A 5 -15.92 9.05 -7.56
N ALA A 6 -15.83 8.31 -6.45
CA ALA A 6 -16.40 8.73 -5.17
C ALA A 6 -15.82 10.07 -4.67
N THR A 7 -16.70 11.01 -4.34
CA THR A 7 -16.37 12.35 -3.79
C THR A 7 -16.62 12.47 -2.29
N VAL A 8 -17.20 11.45 -1.66
CA VAL A 8 -17.38 11.37 -0.21
C VAL A 8 -16.04 11.36 0.54
N PRO A 9 -16.03 11.63 1.86
CA PRO A 9 -14.88 11.38 2.71
C PRO A 9 -14.41 9.92 2.63
N LYS A 10 -13.11 9.71 2.39
CA LYS A 10 -12.47 8.41 2.25
C LYS A 10 -11.25 8.35 3.17
N ILE A 11 -11.31 7.44 4.13
CA ILE A 11 -10.23 7.18 5.09
C ILE A 11 -9.82 5.73 4.95
N THR A 12 -8.55 5.48 4.63
CA THR A 12 -7.99 4.15 4.43
C THR A 12 -7.01 3.83 5.55
N ILE A 13 -7.06 2.60 6.07
CA ILE A 13 -6.11 2.12 7.07
C ILE A 13 -5.51 0.80 6.57
N THR A 14 -4.22 0.81 6.28
CA THR A 14 -3.49 -0.41 5.91
C THR A 14 -3.01 -1.12 7.17
N LEU A 15 -3.58 -2.29 7.45
CA LEU A 15 -3.28 -3.07 8.65
C LEU A 15 -2.03 -3.95 8.50
N ARG A 16 -1.89 -4.56 7.31
CA ARG A 16 -0.84 -5.53 6.99
C ARG A 16 -0.46 -5.44 5.52
N LYS A 17 -0.72 -6.47 4.72
CA LYS A 17 -0.27 -6.54 3.32
C LYS A 17 -1.09 -5.66 2.39
N ALA A 18 -0.41 -4.85 1.59
CA ALA A 18 -0.97 -4.11 0.47
C ALA A 18 0.04 -4.13 -0.70
N TYR A 19 -0.19 -5.00 -1.67
CA TYR A 19 0.76 -5.21 -2.77
C TYR A 19 0.18 -4.86 -4.14
N GLY A 20 0.99 -4.18 -4.95
CA GLY A 20 0.71 -3.90 -6.36
C GLY A 20 -0.65 -3.26 -6.58
N GLY A 21 -1.36 -3.71 -7.62
CA GLY A 21 -2.68 -3.15 -7.95
C GLY A 21 -3.72 -3.31 -6.84
N ALA A 22 -3.57 -4.27 -5.93
CA ALA A 22 -4.46 -4.38 -4.78
C ALA A 22 -4.26 -3.21 -3.80
N HIS A 23 -3.03 -2.71 -3.62
CA HIS A 23 -2.80 -1.48 -2.85
C HIS A 23 -3.54 -0.31 -3.48
N ASP A 24 -3.41 -0.14 -4.81
CA ASP A 24 -4.04 0.96 -5.54
C ASP A 24 -5.56 0.93 -5.37
N VAL A 25 -6.16 -0.24 -5.61
CA VAL A 25 -7.62 -0.45 -5.61
C VAL A 25 -8.22 -0.32 -4.22
N MET A 26 -7.48 -0.63 -3.16
CA MET A 26 -7.96 -0.59 -1.76
C MET A 26 -7.90 0.82 -1.16
N GLY A 27 -8.29 1.85 -1.93
CA GLY A 27 -8.37 3.23 -1.44
C GLY A 27 -7.02 3.89 -1.24
N SER A 28 -6.08 3.69 -2.17
CA SER A 28 -4.81 4.43 -2.19
C SER A 28 -5.02 5.94 -2.30
N LYS A 29 -4.01 6.72 -1.90
CA LYS A 29 -4.05 8.18 -1.99
C LYS A 29 -4.10 8.64 -3.45
N GLN A 30 -3.50 7.87 -4.35
CA GLN A 30 -3.52 8.03 -5.80
C GLN A 30 -4.94 7.88 -6.37
N LEU A 31 -5.80 7.06 -5.74
CA LEU A 31 -7.24 7.01 -6.03
C LEU A 31 -8.07 8.01 -5.21
N ARG A 32 -7.43 9.12 -4.80
CA ARG A 32 -8.07 10.27 -4.16
C ARG A 32 -8.68 9.95 -2.80
N ALA A 33 -8.12 8.99 -2.06
CA ALA A 33 -8.44 8.87 -0.64
C ALA A 33 -7.92 10.11 0.10
N ASP A 34 -8.72 10.63 1.05
CA ASP A 34 -8.42 11.88 1.74
C ASP A 34 -7.31 11.67 2.77
N ILE A 35 -7.45 10.59 3.54
CA ILE A 35 -6.53 10.26 4.64
C ILE A 35 -6.19 8.78 4.57
N ASN A 36 -4.90 8.47 4.47
CA ASN A 36 -4.34 7.14 4.46
C ASN A 36 -3.41 6.94 5.65
N TYR A 37 -3.77 6.03 6.54
CA TYR A 37 -2.92 5.59 7.63
C TYR A 37 -2.39 4.18 7.37
N ALA A 38 -1.25 3.87 7.96
CA ALA A 38 -0.77 2.49 8.05
C ALA A 38 -0.43 2.14 9.49
N TRP A 39 -0.54 0.85 9.83
CA TRP A 39 0.06 0.31 11.04
C TRP A 39 1.56 0.04 10.81
N PRO A 40 2.39 -0.04 11.88
CA PRO A 40 3.78 -0.46 11.75
C PRO A 40 3.94 -1.85 11.13
N THR A 41 2.91 -2.70 11.24
CA THR A 41 2.85 -4.05 10.66
C THR A 41 2.47 -4.07 9.18
N ALA A 42 2.25 -2.90 8.56
CA ALA A 42 1.87 -2.83 7.16
C ALA A 42 3.05 -3.14 6.23
N GLU A 43 2.81 -3.93 5.22
CA GLU A 43 3.77 -4.25 4.17
C GLU A 43 3.24 -3.66 2.86
N ILE A 44 3.89 -2.61 2.35
CA ILE A 44 3.47 -1.91 1.12
C ILE A 44 4.58 -2.06 0.09
N ALA A 45 4.28 -2.73 -1.04
CA ALA A 45 5.26 -2.99 -2.09
C ALA A 45 4.58 -3.27 -3.43
N VAL A 46 5.35 -3.35 -4.53
CA VAL A 46 4.83 -3.71 -5.86
C VAL A 46 4.33 -5.17 -5.88
N MET A 47 5.02 -6.08 -5.20
CA MET A 47 4.64 -7.48 -5.07
C MET A 47 5.23 -8.08 -3.78
N GLY A 48 4.82 -9.31 -3.45
CA GLY A 48 5.36 -10.02 -2.28
C GLY A 48 6.85 -10.35 -2.42
N ALA A 49 7.56 -10.40 -1.29
CA ALA A 49 9.01 -10.56 -1.25
C ALA A 49 9.54 -11.77 -2.02
N GLN A 50 8.85 -12.92 -1.99
CA GLN A 50 9.23 -14.11 -2.77
C GLN A 50 9.34 -13.80 -4.26
N GLY A 51 8.25 -13.29 -4.86
CA GLY A 51 8.21 -13.00 -6.29
C GLY A 51 9.17 -11.87 -6.67
N ALA A 52 9.35 -10.88 -5.79
CA ALA A 52 10.31 -9.81 -6.02
C ALA A 52 11.74 -10.35 -6.11
N ILE A 53 12.15 -11.22 -5.17
CA ILE A 53 13.50 -11.78 -5.15
C ILE A 53 13.75 -12.74 -6.32
N GLU A 54 12.76 -13.50 -6.75
CA GLU A 54 12.90 -14.35 -7.95
C GLU A 54 13.22 -13.55 -9.21
N ILE A 55 12.73 -12.30 -9.30
CA ILE A 55 13.01 -11.42 -10.43
C ILE A 55 14.32 -10.66 -10.21
N LEU A 56 14.51 -10.05 -9.05
CA LEU A 56 15.65 -9.17 -8.76
C LEU A 56 16.97 -9.94 -8.64
N GLU A 57 16.94 -11.10 -8.00
CA GLU A 57 18.12 -11.93 -7.72
C GLU A 57 18.19 -13.16 -8.66
N ALA A 58 17.46 -13.14 -9.78
CA ALA A 58 17.37 -14.28 -10.70
C ALA A 58 18.74 -14.83 -11.11
N LYS A 59 19.68 -13.93 -11.45
CA LYS A 59 21.05 -14.29 -11.84
C LYS A 59 21.87 -14.84 -10.68
N THR A 60 21.80 -14.18 -9.51
CA THR A 60 22.51 -14.57 -8.29
C THR A 60 22.07 -15.95 -7.80
N LEU A 61 20.75 -16.20 -7.82
CA LEU A 61 20.19 -17.49 -7.43
C LEU A 61 20.54 -18.58 -8.44
N ALA A 62 20.62 -18.26 -9.73
CA ALA A 62 21.00 -19.22 -10.77
C ALA A 62 22.48 -19.62 -10.70
N SER A 63 23.37 -18.76 -10.19
CA SER A 63 24.80 -19.07 -10.03
C SER A 63 25.13 -19.97 -8.83
N VAL A 64 24.20 -20.15 -7.88
CA VAL A 64 24.41 -21.03 -6.71
C VAL A 64 24.02 -22.45 -7.09
N GLU A 65 24.98 -23.38 -7.12
CA GLU A 65 24.74 -24.77 -7.53
C GLU A 65 24.03 -25.61 -6.45
N ASP A 66 24.37 -25.40 -5.17
CA ASP A 66 23.77 -26.11 -4.04
C ASP A 66 22.33 -25.64 -3.78
N PRO A 67 21.32 -26.53 -3.86
CA PRO A 67 19.94 -26.19 -3.56
C PRO A 67 19.73 -25.67 -2.12
N ALA A 68 20.50 -26.16 -1.15
CA ALA A 68 20.35 -25.75 0.24
C ALA A 68 20.86 -24.31 0.46
N GLU A 69 22.06 -24.00 -0.05
CA GLU A 69 22.62 -22.66 -0.05
C GLU A 69 21.72 -21.66 -0.82
N ARG A 70 21.18 -22.07 -1.97
CA ARG A 70 20.26 -21.23 -2.76
C ARG A 70 19.00 -20.85 -1.99
N GLU A 71 18.42 -21.80 -1.25
CA GLU A 71 17.23 -21.51 -0.43
C GLU A 71 17.56 -20.60 0.75
N GLN A 72 18.71 -20.80 1.41
CA GLN A 72 19.15 -19.89 2.47
C GLN A 72 19.34 -18.46 1.95
N LEU A 73 20.06 -18.30 0.84
CA LEU A 73 20.24 -16.99 0.19
C LEU A 73 18.89 -16.35 -0.14
N ARG A 74 17.95 -17.14 -0.67
CA ARG A 74 16.60 -16.66 -0.98
C ARG A 74 15.86 -16.17 0.26
N GLN A 75 15.96 -16.86 1.40
CA GLN A 75 15.32 -16.42 2.64
C GLN A 75 15.94 -15.14 3.17
N THR A 76 17.28 -15.06 3.23
CA THR A 76 17.99 -13.84 3.62
C THR A 76 17.58 -12.65 2.76
N LYS A 77 17.54 -12.84 1.43
CA LYS A 77 17.14 -11.77 0.50
C LYS A 77 15.69 -11.33 0.66
N LYS A 78 14.76 -12.23 1.01
CA LYS A 78 13.38 -11.85 1.31
C LYS A 78 13.28 -10.99 2.55
N GLU A 79 14.03 -11.32 3.59
CA GLU A 79 14.04 -10.55 4.84
C GLU A 79 14.63 -9.16 4.59
N GLU A 80 15.78 -9.07 3.90
CA GLU A 80 16.36 -7.80 3.46
C GLU A 80 15.37 -6.97 2.63
N TYR A 81 14.62 -7.60 1.71
CA TYR A 81 13.63 -6.92 0.90
C TYR A 81 12.46 -6.40 1.74
N ARG A 82 11.99 -7.17 2.72
CA ARG A 82 10.91 -6.74 3.61
C ARG A 82 11.33 -5.54 4.46
N GLU A 83 12.52 -5.59 5.02
CA GLU A 83 13.05 -4.52 5.86
C GLU A 83 13.28 -3.24 5.07
N LYS A 84 13.87 -3.35 3.87
CA LYS A 84 14.24 -2.17 3.07
C LYS A 84 13.07 -1.58 2.29
N PHE A 85 12.21 -2.43 1.72
CA PHE A 85 11.22 -1.99 0.74
C PHE A 85 9.79 -2.25 1.17
N ALA A 86 9.48 -3.43 1.74
CA ALA A 86 8.10 -3.81 2.09
C ALA A 86 7.70 -3.37 3.51
N ASN A 87 8.02 -2.14 3.86
CA ASN A 87 7.66 -1.49 5.13
C ASN A 87 6.81 -0.23 4.84
N PRO A 88 6.06 0.32 5.82
CA PRO A 88 5.19 1.46 5.55
C PRO A 88 5.95 2.79 5.47
N TYR A 89 7.19 2.85 5.94
CA TYR A 89 7.98 4.07 6.04
C TYR A 89 8.47 4.55 4.67
N GLU A 90 8.77 3.63 3.76
CA GLU A 90 9.06 3.99 2.37
C GLU A 90 7.86 4.68 1.73
N ALA A 91 6.65 4.14 1.88
CA ALA A 91 5.43 4.78 1.37
C ALA A 91 5.15 6.14 2.05
N ALA A 92 5.42 6.25 3.35
CA ALA A 92 5.28 7.50 4.10
C ALA A 92 6.25 8.59 3.61
N ARG A 93 7.48 8.23 3.26
CA ARG A 93 8.50 9.15 2.73
C ARG A 93 8.05 9.86 1.44
N TYR A 94 7.29 9.17 0.59
CA TYR A 94 6.72 9.74 -0.64
C TYR A 94 5.38 10.46 -0.41
N GLY A 95 4.89 10.52 0.84
CA GLY A 95 3.59 11.12 1.16
C GLY A 95 2.38 10.30 0.69
N TYR A 96 2.57 9.01 0.37
CA TYR A 96 1.45 8.12 0.02
C TYR A 96 0.61 7.75 1.25
N LEU A 97 1.21 7.86 2.44
CA LEU A 97 0.55 7.78 3.73
C LEU A 97 0.62 9.15 4.41
N ASP A 98 -0.44 9.52 5.12
CA ASP A 98 -0.48 10.70 5.97
C ASP A 98 0.21 10.46 7.31
N ASP A 99 0.17 9.21 7.83
CA ASP A 99 0.84 8.85 9.07
C ASP A 99 0.97 7.32 9.24
N VAL A 100 1.98 6.90 10.00
CA VAL A 100 2.11 5.53 10.52
C VAL A 100 1.68 5.54 11.99
N ILE A 101 0.56 4.89 12.30
CA ILE A 101 -0.12 5.00 13.60
C ILE A 101 -0.10 3.67 14.36
N GLU A 102 0.00 3.74 15.68
CA GLU A 102 -0.21 2.55 16.51
C GLU A 102 -1.65 2.01 16.38
N PRO A 103 -1.85 0.68 16.37
CA PRO A 103 -3.17 0.05 16.21
C PRO A 103 -4.25 0.59 17.15
N ARG A 104 -3.92 0.81 18.43
CA ARG A 104 -4.84 1.34 19.45
C ARG A 104 -5.36 2.75 19.16
N SER A 105 -4.59 3.54 18.40
CA SER A 105 -4.93 4.93 18.07
C SER A 105 -5.90 5.04 16.88
N THR A 106 -6.16 3.93 16.18
CA THR A 106 -6.97 3.90 14.95
C THR A 106 -8.34 4.55 15.12
N ARG A 107 -9.10 4.17 16.15
CA ARG A 107 -10.45 4.73 16.40
C ARG A 107 -10.42 6.25 16.54
N TRP A 108 -9.50 6.75 17.36
CA TRP A 108 -9.39 8.19 17.62
C TRP A 108 -8.98 8.95 16.34
N ARG A 109 -8.05 8.39 15.56
CA ARG A 109 -7.63 8.94 14.27
C ARG A 109 -8.79 9.03 13.28
N ILE A 110 -9.60 7.97 13.13
CA ILE A 110 -10.79 7.97 12.27
C ILE A 110 -11.78 9.06 12.69
N VAL A 111 -12.11 9.15 13.98
CA VAL A 111 -13.07 10.15 14.49
C VAL A 111 -12.61 11.56 14.14
N ARG A 112 -11.33 11.87 14.32
CA ARG A 112 -10.77 13.19 14.01
C ARG A 112 -10.75 13.47 12.51
N ALA A 113 -10.37 12.48 11.70
CA ALA A 113 -10.40 12.54 10.25
C ALA A 113 -11.81 12.82 9.71
N LEU A 114 -12.82 12.08 10.17
CA LEU A 114 -14.21 12.29 9.75
C LEU A 114 -14.73 13.68 10.10
N ARG A 115 -14.39 14.20 11.30
CA ARG A 115 -14.76 15.56 11.70
C ARG A 115 -14.12 16.61 10.79
N ALA A 116 -12.85 16.44 10.43
CA ALA A 116 -12.15 17.35 9.52
C ALA A 116 -12.73 17.30 8.09
N LEU A 117 -13.18 16.13 7.66
CA LEU A 117 -13.73 15.91 6.31
C LEU A 117 -15.25 16.15 6.21
N ALA A 118 -15.92 16.54 7.30
CA ALA A 118 -17.37 16.69 7.34
C ALA A 118 -17.92 17.71 6.32
N THR A 119 -17.12 18.70 5.95
CA THR A 119 -17.49 19.75 4.99
C THR A 119 -16.82 19.57 3.62
N LYS A 120 -16.23 18.40 3.34
CA LYS A 120 -15.57 18.13 2.07
C LYS A 120 -16.54 18.31 0.89
N LYS A 121 -16.09 19.02 -0.15
CA LYS A 121 -16.78 19.14 -1.43
C LYS A 121 -15.78 19.02 -2.57
N ASP A 122 -15.92 17.97 -3.36
CA ASP A 122 -15.11 17.72 -4.56
C ASP A 122 -15.98 17.82 -5.81
N LEU A 123 -15.43 18.42 -6.86
CA LEU A 123 -16.06 18.47 -8.18
C LEU A 123 -15.43 17.43 -9.11
N LEU A 124 -16.26 16.88 -10.00
CA LEU A 124 -15.83 16.01 -11.09
C LEU A 124 -16.05 16.73 -12.43
N PRO A 125 -15.34 16.33 -13.50
CA PRO A 125 -15.61 16.82 -14.84
C PRO A 125 -17.09 16.61 -15.24
N PRO A 126 -17.75 17.60 -15.85
CA PRO A 126 -19.15 17.51 -16.24
C PRO A 126 -19.35 16.42 -17.30
N LYS A 127 -20.38 15.58 -17.12
CA LYS A 127 -20.71 14.45 -18.00
C LYS A 127 -22.17 14.07 -17.83
N LYS A 128 -22.77 13.38 -18.83
CA LYS A 128 -24.11 12.78 -18.67
C LYS A 128 -24.10 11.67 -17.61
N HIS A 129 -23.13 10.77 -17.73
CA HIS A 129 -22.82 9.69 -16.79
C HIS A 129 -21.38 9.19 -17.04
N GLY A 130 -20.89 8.31 -16.18
CA GLY A 130 -19.65 7.58 -16.39
C GLY A 130 -19.77 6.41 -17.37
N ASN A 131 -18.63 5.79 -17.72
CA ASN A 131 -18.58 4.55 -18.52
C ASN A 131 -17.73 3.52 -17.78
N ILE A 132 -18.28 2.99 -16.68
CA ILE A 132 -17.64 1.95 -15.88
C ILE A 132 -17.53 0.66 -16.70
N PRO A 133 -16.46 -0.14 -16.56
CA PRO A 133 -16.44 -1.52 -17.07
C PRO A 133 -17.62 -2.32 -16.50
N LEU A 134 -18.30 -3.08 -17.37
CA LEU A 134 -19.42 -3.96 -17.04
C LEU A 134 -19.03 -5.43 -17.16
#